data_AF-A0A952VHK1-F1
#
_entry.id   AF-A0A952VHK1-F1
#
_cell.length_a   1.000
_cell.length_b   1.000
_cell.length_c   1.000
_cell.angle_alpha   90.00
_cell.angle_beta   90.00
_cell.angle_gamma   90.00
#
_symmetry.space_group_name_H-M   'P 1'
#
loop_
_entity.id
_entity.type
_entity.pdbx_description
1 polymer ?
#
loop_
_entity_poly.entity_id
_entity_poly.type
_entity_poly.pdbx_seq_one_letter_code
_entity_poly.pdbx_strand_id
1 'polypeptide(L)'
;IRQHAPNATSFIQAKAHRHRPLSEEERARNRTKSKVRAKVEHAFLVIKRIFGWAKVRYRGLVKNTHWLQISCGLANLYVVRRRLLAGT
;
A
#
# COMPACT_ATOMS: atom_id res chain seq x y z
N ILE A 1 1.89 12.19 -20.79
CA ILE A 1 0.96 12.52 -19.67
C ILE A 1 0.60 14.00 -19.69
N ARG A 2 1.54 14.96 -19.55
CA ARG A 2 1.19 16.40 -19.51
C ARG A 2 0.34 16.90 -20.68
N GLN A 3 0.55 16.39 -21.90
CA GLN A 3 -0.29 16.72 -23.07
C GLN A 3 -1.75 16.21 -22.96
N HIS A 4 -1.99 15.09 -22.29
CA HIS A 4 -3.32 14.47 -22.18
C HIS A 4 -3.96 14.63 -20.79
N ALA A 5 -3.19 15.02 -19.79
CA ALA A 5 -3.59 15.18 -18.40
C ALA A 5 -2.76 16.32 -17.77
N PRO A 6 -3.08 17.58 -18.08
CA PRO A 6 -2.29 18.74 -17.66
C PRO A 6 -2.29 18.91 -16.13
N ASN A 7 -3.37 18.51 -15.46
CA ASN A 7 -3.53 18.65 -14.01
C ASN A 7 -2.90 17.49 -13.21
N ALA A 8 -2.31 16.49 -13.88
CA ALA A 8 -1.78 15.31 -13.20
C ALA A 8 -0.44 15.61 -12.51
N THR A 9 -0.37 15.33 -11.21
CA THR A 9 0.87 15.44 -10.42
C THR A 9 1.59 14.08 -10.37
N SER A 10 2.92 14.08 -10.55
CA SER A 10 3.73 12.86 -10.49
C SER A 10 4.13 12.51 -9.06
N PHE A 11 3.60 11.38 -8.56
CA PHE A 11 3.99 10.81 -7.26
C PHE A 11 5.14 9.80 -7.36
N ILE A 12 5.76 9.67 -8.53
CA ILE A 12 6.89 8.77 -8.76
C ILE A 12 8.09 9.24 -7.92
N GLN A 13 8.83 8.29 -7.34
CA GLN A 13 10.07 8.61 -6.61
C GLN A 13 11.16 9.04 -7.59
N ALA A 14 11.84 10.15 -7.26
CA ALA A 14 13.00 10.58 -8.03
C ALA A 14 14.15 9.60 -7.83
N LYS A 15 14.88 9.27 -8.89
CA LYS A 15 16.05 8.38 -8.85
C LYS A 15 17.32 9.21 -9.06
N ALA A 16 18.36 8.91 -8.28
CA ALA A 16 19.70 9.41 -8.55
C ALA A 16 20.27 8.73 -9.80
N HIS A 17 21.17 9.41 -10.50
CA HIS A 17 21.93 8.83 -11.61
C HIS A 17 23.41 9.22 -11.51
N ARG A 18 24.27 8.57 -12.30
CA ARG A 18 25.68 8.95 -12.41
C ARG A 18 25.79 10.44 -12.75
N HIS A 19 26.56 11.19 -11.96
CA HIS A 19 26.72 12.66 -12.02
C HIS A 19 25.49 13.51 -11.70
N ARG A 20 24.40 12.92 -11.17
CA ARG A 20 23.24 13.65 -10.65
C ARG A 20 22.74 13.00 -9.36
N PRO A 21 23.34 13.31 -8.20
CA PRO A 21 22.82 12.88 -6.92
C PRO A 21 21.47 13.55 -6.63
N LEU A 22 20.65 12.89 -5.80
CA LEU A 22 19.41 13.48 -5.30
C LEU A 22 19.73 14.65 -4.37
N SER A 23 19.04 15.77 -4.55
CA SER A 23 19.08 16.88 -3.59
C SER A 23 18.44 16.47 -2.26
N GLU A 24 18.73 17.21 -1.18
CA GLU A 24 18.13 16.94 0.13
C GLU A 24 16.59 17.07 0.11
N GLU A 25 16.06 18.02 -0.65
CA GLU A 25 14.61 18.17 -0.85
C GLU A 25 13.98 16.97 -1.58
N GLU A 26 14.67 16.44 -2.59
CA GLU A 26 14.22 15.24 -3.31
C GLU A 26 14.24 14.01 -2.39
N ARG A 27 15.28 13.88 -1.55
CA ARG A 27 15.38 12.83 -0.54
C ARG A 27 14.26 12.93 0.48
N ALA A 28 13.97 14.13 0.99
CA ALA A 28 12.89 14.37 1.94
C ALA A 28 11.52 13.99 1.34
N ARG A 29 11.23 14.44 0.11
CA ARG A 29 10.01 14.05 -0.60
C ARG A 29 9.91 12.54 -0.82
N ASN A 30 11.00 11.90 -1.24
CA ASN A 30 11.04 10.44 -1.41
C ASN A 30 10.80 9.71 -0.09
N ARG A 31 11.32 10.21 1.05
CA ARG A 31 11.12 9.64 2.38
C ARG A 31 9.63 9.66 2.78
N THR A 32 8.95 10.78 2.54
CA THR A 32 7.50 10.88 2.80
C THR A 32 6.71 9.91 1.93
N LYS A 33 7.02 9.82 0.63
CA LYS A 33 6.41 8.83 -0.29
C LYS A 33 6.63 7.40 0.20
N SER A 34 7.85 7.04 0.61
CA SER A 34 8.17 5.71 1.14
C SER A 34 7.39 5.40 2.41
N LYS A 35 7.27 6.35 3.35
CA LYS A 35 6.49 6.16 4.59
C LYS A 35 5.03 5.81 4.31
N VAL A 36 4.41 6.49 3.33
CA VAL A 36 3.03 6.20 2.93
C VAL A 36 2.94 4.84 2.25
N ARG A 37 3.84 4.55 1.30
CA ARG A 37 3.88 3.27 0.59
C ARG A 37 4.04 2.08 1.53
N ALA A 38 4.93 2.16 2.52
CA ALA A 38 5.19 1.09 3.47
C ALA A 38 3.92 0.67 4.24
N LYS A 39 3.06 1.64 4.63
CA LYS A 39 1.78 1.34 5.30
C LYS A 39 0.85 0.52 4.41
N VAL A 40 0.73 0.91 3.13
CA VAL A 40 -0.12 0.24 2.15
C VAL A 40 0.42 -1.14 1.81
N GLU A 41 1.73 -1.25 1.53
CA GLU A 41 2.41 -2.51 1.25
C GLU A 41 2.25 -3.51 2.41
N HIS A 42 2.30 -3.05 3.66
CA HIS A 42 2.07 -3.90 4.82
C HIS A 42 0.64 -4.47 4.86
N ALA A 43 -0.39 -3.66 4.60
CA ALA A 43 -1.77 -4.16 4.54
C ALA A 43 -1.95 -5.20 3.44
N PHE A 44 -1.38 -4.98 2.25
CA PHE A 44 -1.40 -5.96 1.16
C PHE A 44 -0.65 -7.25 1.50
N LEU A 45 0.46 -7.16 2.23
CA LEU A 45 1.19 -8.33 2.71
C LEU A 45 0.31 -9.16 3.66
N VAL A 46 -0.39 -8.53 4.60
CA VAL A 46 -1.33 -9.23 5.49
C VAL A 46 -2.41 -9.95 4.68
N ILE A 47 -3.08 -9.25 3.77
CA ILE A 47 -4.18 -9.82 2.98
C ILE A 47 -3.69 -10.97 2.10
N LYS A 48 -2.60 -10.78 1.35
CA LYS A 48 -2.17 -11.76 0.34
C LYS A 48 -1.34 -12.90 0.92
N ARG A 49 -0.49 -12.64 1.90
CA ARG A 49 0.45 -13.64 2.43
C ARG A 49 -0.04 -14.28 3.72
N ILE A 50 -0.53 -13.49 4.66
CA ILE A 50 -0.94 -14.01 5.98
C ILE A 50 -2.33 -14.64 5.91
N PHE A 51 -3.29 -13.95 5.29
CA PHE A 51 -4.64 -14.51 5.09
C PHE A 51 -4.75 -15.40 3.85
N GLY A 52 -3.70 -15.47 3.03
CA GLY A 52 -3.66 -16.34 1.85
C GLY A 52 -4.68 -15.96 0.78
N TRP A 53 -5.00 -14.67 0.63
CA TRP A 53 -5.94 -14.24 -0.41
C TRP A 53 -5.40 -14.54 -1.82
N ALA A 54 -6.17 -15.32 -2.58
CA ALA A 54 -5.97 -15.56 -4.01
C ALA A 54 -7.05 -14.83 -4.82
N LYS A 55 -6.76 -14.53 -6.10
CA LYS A 55 -7.63 -13.73 -6.98
C LYS A 55 -9.08 -14.24 -7.03
N VAL A 56 -9.26 -15.56 -7.05
CA VAL A 56 -10.58 -16.22 -7.01
C VAL A 56 -10.58 -17.29 -5.93
N ARG A 57 -11.39 -17.11 -4.88
CA ARG A 57 -11.62 -18.14 -3.84
C ARG A 57 -12.99 -18.79 -3.97
N TYR A 58 -14.01 -18.01 -4.33
CA TYR A 58 -15.39 -18.46 -4.44
C TYR A 58 -15.91 -18.33 -5.87
N ARG A 59 -16.84 -19.22 -6.25
CA ARG A 59 -17.57 -19.10 -7.52
C ARG A 59 -18.57 -17.93 -7.41
N GLY A 60 -18.44 -16.98 -8.32
CA GLY A 60 -19.28 -15.78 -8.41
C GLY A 60 -18.59 -14.52 -7.88
N LEU A 61 -18.68 -13.43 -8.65
CA LEU A 61 -18.03 -12.15 -8.34
C LEU A 61 -18.50 -11.57 -7.00
N VAL A 62 -19.79 -11.64 -6.71
CA VAL A 62 -20.39 -11.14 -5.46
C VAL A 62 -19.71 -11.78 -4.25
N LYS A 63 -19.64 -13.12 -4.20
CA LYS A 63 -19.03 -13.86 -3.09
C LYS A 63 -17.55 -13.55 -2.93
N ASN A 64 -16.82 -13.40 -4.04
CA ASN A 64 -15.40 -13.05 -4.01
C ASN A 64 -15.17 -11.60 -3.54
N THR A 65 -16.03 -10.65 -3.92
CA THR A 65 -15.98 -9.26 -3.45
C THR A 65 -16.25 -9.17 -1.96
N HIS A 66 -17.27 -9.88 -1.45
CA HIS A 66 -17.53 -9.93 -0.01
C HIS A 66 -16.33 -10.47 0.76
N TRP A 67 -15.72 -11.56 0.29
CA TRP A 67 -14.50 -12.10 0.90
C TRP A 67 -13.35 -11.08 0.94
N LEU A 68 -13.13 -10.33 -0.14
CA LEU A 68 -12.12 -9.27 -0.18
C LEU A 68 -12.43 -8.16 0.84
N GLN A 69 -13.68 -7.70 0.91
CA GLN A 69 -14.08 -6.65 1.85
C GLN A 69 -13.85 -7.06 3.31
N ILE A 70 -14.25 -8.29 3.67
CA ILE A 70 -14.01 -8.85 5.01
C ILE A 70 -12.51 -8.96 5.28
N SER A 71 -11.73 -9.46 4.32
CA SER A 71 -10.26 -9.57 4.45
C SER A 71 -9.60 -8.21 4.71
N CYS A 72 -10.06 -7.14 4.05
CA CYS A 72 -9.58 -5.78 4.29
C CYS A 72 -9.91 -5.29 5.70
N GLY A 73 -11.13 -5.53 6.19
CA GLY A 73 -11.51 -5.20 7.57
C GLY A 73 -10.66 -5.94 8.60
N LEU A 74 -10.48 -7.24 8.41
CA LEU A 74 -9.64 -8.08 9.27
C LEU A 74 -8.16 -7.67 9.23
N ALA A 75 -7.66 -7.19 8.09
CA ALA A 75 -6.28 -6.72 7.99
C ALA A 75 -6.03 -5.51 8.88
N ASN A 76 -7.00 -4.60 9.00
CA ASN A 76 -6.91 -3.46 9.93
C ASN A 76 -6.76 -3.93 11.38
N LEU A 77 -7.59 -4.90 11.80
CA LEU A 77 -7.51 -5.50 13.14
C LEU A 77 -6.17 -6.20 13.35
N TYR A 78 -5.70 -6.95 12.37
CA TYR A 78 -4.42 -7.65 12.44
C TYR A 78 -3.24 -6.69 12.63
N VAL A 79 -3.23 -5.54 11.95
CA VAL A 79 -2.17 -4.53 12.08
C VAL A 79 -2.13 -3.95 13.50
N VAL A 80 -3.28 -3.75 14.15
CA VAL A 80 -3.35 -3.20 15.51
C VAL A 80 -3.36 -4.26 16.62
N ARG A 81 -3.33 -5.56 16.28
CA ARG A 81 -3.52 -6.68 17.24
C ARG A 81 -2.68 -6.59 18.50
N ARG A 82 -1.42 -6.13 18.41
CA ARG A 82 -0.53 -6.01 19.57
C ARG A 82 -1.04 -4.98 20.59
N ARG A 83 -1.67 -3.91 20.11
CA ARG A 83 -2.29 -2.90 20.99
C ARG A 83 -3.58 -3.43 21.59
N LEU A 84 -4.39 -4.12 20.79
CA LEU A 84 -5.65 -4.69 21.26
C LEU A 84 -5.44 -5.78 22.32
N LEU A 85 -4.42 -6.62 22.15
CA LEU A 85 -4.08 -7.71 23.08
C LEU A 85 -3.24 -7.27 24.28
N ALA A 86 -2.70 -6.05 24.29
CA ALA A 86 -1.98 -5.49 25.43
C ALA A 86 -2.88 -4.70 26.40
N GLY A 87 -4.13 -4.44 26.01
CA GLY A 87 -5.14 -3.74 26.80
C GLY A 87 -6.10 -4.67 27.55
N THR A 88 -5.76 -5.95 27.66
CA THR A 88 -6.42 -7.00 28.45
C THR A 88 -5.43 -7.52 29.46
#